data_AF-A0A7X2IZS7-F1
#
_entry.id   AF-A0A7X2IZS7-F1
#
_cell.length_a   1.000
_cell.length_b   1.000
_cell.length_c   1.000
_cell.angle_alpha   90.00
_cell.angle_beta   90.00
_cell.angle_gamma   90.00
#
_symmetry.space_group_name_H-M   'P 1'
#
loop_
_entity.id
_entity.type
_entity.pdbx_description
1 polymer ?
#
loop_
_entity_poly.entity_id
_entity_poly.type
_entity_poly.pdbx_seq_one_letter_code
_entity_poly.pdbx_strand_id
1 'polypeptide(L)'
;MKHQNIKRPQSFLLKEAENMAKYLKIFLQIMLLAVIYALGSLLQAGLGLPVPGSIIGMVLLFAALVFNVIPQNWIEEGSTFLLKHLTLLFIPATVGLIDYLDLFSGINSITLIIVIFSTALVMTCSAFLCQMLAGFGKEKSEKVNI
;
A
#
# COMPACT_ATOMS: atom_id res chain seq x y z
N MET A 1 15.21 45.04 -42.50
CA MET A 1 15.93 43.76 -42.27
C MET A 1 15.47 43.19 -40.94
N LYS A 2 14.47 42.30 -40.95
CA LYS A 2 13.91 41.67 -39.72
C LYS A 2 14.73 40.43 -39.38
N HIS A 3 15.58 40.52 -38.36
CA HIS A 3 16.11 39.36 -37.67
C HIS A 3 14.97 38.70 -36.86
N GLN A 4 14.29 37.71 -37.45
CA GLN A 4 13.44 36.80 -36.68
C GLN A 4 14.35 35.82 -35.93
N ASN A 5 14.52 36.11 -34.65
CA ASN A 5 15.24 35.30 -33.68
C ASN A 5 14.48 33.99 -33.43
N ILE A 6 15.11 32.88 -33.82
CA ILE A 6 14.63 31.51 -33.68
C ILE A 6 14.60 31.16 -32.17
N LYS A 7 13.46 31.40 -31.50
CA LYS A 7 13.21 30.91 -30.14
C LYS A 7 13.04 29.39 -30.19
N ARG A 8 14.02 28.65 -29.65
CA ARG A 8 13.95 27.18 -29.48
C ARG A 8 12.77 26.78 -28.57
N PRO A 9 12.18 25.59 -28.77
CA PRO A 9 11.01 25.10 -28.01
C PRO A 9 11.38 24.61 -26.59
N GLN A 10 12.02 25.45 -25.78
CA GLN A 10 12.53 25.06 -24.46
C GLN A 10 11.43 24.58 -23.49
N SER A 11 10.17 24.95 -23.67
CA SER A 11 9.06 24.46 -22.84
C SER A 11 8.80 22.95 -22.99
N PHE A 12 9.15 22.34 -24.12
CA PHE A 12 8.93 20.91 -24.37
C PHE A 12 10.00 20.07 -23.64
N LEU A 13 11.27 20.45 -23.76
CA LEU A 13 12.41 19.73 -23.17
C LEU A 13 12.39 19.75 -21.64
N LEU A 14 11.90 20.85 -21.05
CA LEU A 14 11.78 21.02 -19.61
C LEU A 14 10.67 20.13 -19.04
N LYS A 15 9.57 19.96 -19.80
CA LYS A 15 8.45 19.07 -19.44
C LYS A 15 8.85 17.59 -19.54
N GLU A 16 9.64 17.22 -20.56
CA GLU A 16 10.22 15.89 -20.67
C GLU A 16 11.12 15.56 -19.47
N ALA A 17 12.00 16.49 -19.09
CA ALA A 17 12.92 16.31 -17.96
C ALA A 17 12.18 16.18 -16.62
N GLU A 18 11.12 16.96 -16.41
CA GLU A 18 10.28 16.91 -15.20
C GLU A 18 9.57 15.55 -15.07
N ASN A 19 9.02 15.02 -16.17
CA ASN A 19 8.38 13.70 -16.19
C ASN A 19 9.38 12.58 -15.84
N MET A 20 10.59 12.64 -16.41
CA MET A 20 11.64 11.65 -16.14
C MET A 20 12.06 11.67 -14.67
N ALA A 21 12.23 12.85 -14.09
CA ALA A 21 12.52 13.00 -12.66
C ALA A 21 11.40 12.46 -11.78
N LYS A 22 10.13 12.66 -12.18
CA LYS A 22 8.96 12.12 -11.48
C LYS A 22 8.93 10.60 -11.49
N TYR A 23 9.17 9.95 -12.64
CA TYR A 23 9.23 8.49 -12.71
C TYR A 23 10.38 7.92 -11.89
N LEU A 24 11.54 8.56 -11.92
CA LEU A 24 12.68 8.16 -11.11
C LEU A 24 12.38 8.28 -9.60
N LYS A 25 11.71 9.36 -9.20
CA LYS A 25 11.24 9.55 -7.82
C LYS A 25 10.30 8.41 -7.42
N ILE A 26 9.26 8.13 -8.20
CA ILE A 26 8.30 7.04 -7.92
C ILE A 26 9.03 5.70 -7.78
N PHE A 27 9.95 5.38 -8.69
CA PHE A 27 10.74 4.16 -8.62
C PHE A 27 11.54 4.06 -7.31
N LEU A 28 12.17 5.16 -6.88
CA LEU A 28 12.89 5.23 -5.61
C LEU A 28 11.96 5.03 -4.40
N GLN A 29 10.75 5.61 -4.42
CA GLN A 29 9.76 5.42 -3.36
C GLN A 29 9.30 3.95 -3.26
N ILE A 30 9.14 3.28 -4.40
CA ILE A 30 8.79 1.85 -4.45
C ILE A 30 9.93 0.99 -3.90
N MET A 31 11.18 1.29 -4.28
CA MET A 31 12.35 0.62 -3.73
C MET A 31 12.45 0.80 -2.22
N LEU A 32 12.16 2.00 -1.70
CA LEU A 32 12.10 2.25 -0.26
C LEU A 32 11.06 1.34 0.42
N LEU A 33 9.86 1.22 -0.16
CA LEU A 33 8.82 0.30 0.32
C LEU A 33 9.27 -1.16 0.32
N ALA A 34 9.94 -1.59 -0.74
CA ALA A 34 10.49 -2.94 -0.86
C ALA A 34 11.57 -3.21 0.20
N VAL A 35 12.43 -2.24 0.51
CA VAL A 35 13.43 -2.35 1.58
C VAL A 35 12.75 -2.49 2.94
N ILE A 36 11.72 -1.69 3.23
CA ILE A 36 10.98 -1.80 4.50
C ILE A 36 10.30 -3.16 4.64
N TYR A 37 9.69 -3.67 3.55
CA TYR A 37 9.15 -5.03 3.50
C TYR A 37 10.24 -6.08 3.78
N ALA A 38 11.40 -5.96 3.12
CA ALA A 38 12.52 -6.89 3.31
C ALA A 38 13.04 -6.88 4.76
N LEU A 39 13.14 -5.70 5.39
CA LEU A 39 13.48 -5.57 6.80
C LEU A 39 12.43 -6.25 7.69
N GLY A 40 11.15 -6.04 7.42
CA GLY A 40 10.06 -6.72 8.13
C GLY A 40 10.12 -8.24 8.00
N SER A 41 10.45 -8.73 6.80
CA SER A 41 10.64 -10.16 6.54
C SER A 41 11.88 -10.73 7.24
N LEU A 42 12.98 -9.97 7.29
CA LEU A 42 14.19 -10.40 7.98
C LEU A 42 13.97 -10.47 9.49
N LEU A 43 13.26 -9.50 10.06
CA LEU A 43 12.85 -9.50 11.47
C LEU A 43 11.91 -10.67 11.77
N GLN A 44 10.95 -10.94 10.90
CA GLN A 44 10.04 -12.08 11.01
C GLN A 44 10.80 -13.40 11.06
N ALA A 45 11.76 -13.59 10.14
CA ALA A 45 12.59 -14.78 10.06
C ALA A 45 13.53 -14.92 11.27
N GLY A 46 14.13 -13.82 11.73
CA GLY A 46 15.04 -13.83 12.88
C GLY A 46 14.36 -14.04 14.23
N LEU A 47 13.13 -13.53 14.40
CA LEU A 47 12.36 -13.62 15.66
C LEU A 47 11.38 -14.80 15.69
N GLY A 48 11.18 -15.52 14.57
CA GLY A 48 10.28 -16.66 14.49
C GLY A 48 8.80 -16.31 14.74
N LEU A 49 8.40 -15.07 14.44
CA LEU A 49 7.04 -14.59 14.71
C LEU A 49 6.02 -15.25 13.77
N PRO A 50 4.81 -15.63 14.26
CA PRO A 50 3.74 -16.23 13.47
C PRO A 50 3.04 -15.22 12.53
N VAL A 51 3.55 -13.98 12.45
CA VAL A 51 2.95 -12.88 11.71
C VAL A 51 3.72 -12.68 10.40
N PRO A 52 3.06 -12.52 9.24
CA PRO A 52 3.76 -12.27 7.97
C PRO A 52 4.67 -11.03 8.04
N GLY A 53 5.82 -11.11 7.37
CA GLY A 53 6.79 -10.00 7.31
C GLY A 53 6.21 -8.69 6.76
N SER A 54 5.18 -8.75 5.91
CA SER A 54 4.47 -7.57 5.40
C SER A 54 3.77 -6.77 6.51
N ILE A 55 3.18 -7.43 7.50
CA ILE A 55 2.52 -6.76 8.63
C ILE A 55 3.56 -6.08 9.51
N ILE A 56 4.69 -6.74 9.76
CA ILE A 56 5.81 -6.18 10.51
C ILE A 56 6.39 -4.97 9.77
N GLY A 57 6.55 -5.06 8.44
CA GLY A 57 6.96 -3.93 7.59
C GLY A 57 6.00 -2.75 7.67
N MET A 58 4.68 -2.98 7.71
CA MET A 58 3.68 -1.91 7.91
C MET A 58 3.84 -1.22 9.27
N VAL A 59 4.04 -1.98 10.34
CA VAL A 59 4.27 -1.42 11.69
C VAL A 59 5.58 -0.63 11.73
N LEU A 60 6.63 -1.12 11.08
CA LEU A 60 7.93 -0.43 11.00
C LEU A 60 7.82 0.87 10.21
N LEU A 61 7.11 0.85 9.08
CA LEU A 61 6.83 2.04 8.29
C LEU A 61 6.01 3.06 9.09
N PHE A 62 4.97 2.59 9.78
CA PHE A 62 4.12 3.43 10.62
C PHE A 62 4.93 4.08 11.74
N ALA A 63 5.79 3.32 12.43
CA ALA A 63 6.71 3.86 13.42
C ALA A 63 7.65 4.92 12.80
N ALA A 64 8.25 4.63 11.65
CA ALA A 64 9.14 5.57 10.95
C ALA A 64 8.43 6.88 10.56
N LEU A 65 7.13 6.82 10.22
CA LEU A 65 6.29 8.00 9.98
C LEU A 65 6.00 8.79 11.25
N VAL A 66 5.62 8.10 12.34
CA VAL A 66 5.34 8.74 13.64
C VAL A 66 6.58 9.45 14.19
N PHE A 67 7.75 8.80 14.10
CA PHE A 67 9.03 9.37 14.50
C PHE A 67 9.56 10.43 13.51
N ASN A 68 8.83 10.76 12.44
CA ASN A 68 9.23 11.71 11.39
C ASN A 68 10.59 11.37 10.73
N VAL A 69 11.02 10.11 10.81
CA VAL A 69 12.24 9.63 10.14
C VAL A 69 12.01 9.60 8.63
N ILE A 70 10.81 9.22 8.21
CA ILE A 70 10.39 9.25 6.80
C ILE A 70 9.14 10.12 6.69
N PRO A 71 9.22 11.28 6.01
CA PRO A 71 8.04 12.12 5.81
C PRO A 71 7.08 11.44 4.84
N GLN A 72 5.77 11.63 5.06
CA GLN A 72 4.71 10.97 4.28
C GLN A 72 4.88 11.21 2.75
N ASN A 73 5.30 12.41 2.36
CA ASN A 73 5.50 12.81 0.96
C ASN A 73 6.58 12.00 0.21
N TRP A 74 7.46 11.26 0.93
CA TRP A 74 8.47 10.40 0.33
C TRP A 74 7.94 9.04 -0.10
N ILE A 75 6.71 8.69 0.26
CA ILE A 75 6.13 7.38 -0.04
C ILE A 75 4.82 7.51 -0.82
N GLU A 76 4.14 8.65 -0.66
CA GLU A 76 2.79 8.89 -1.16
C GLU A 76 2.62 8.64 -2.67
N GLU A 77 3.54 9.12 -3.52
CA GLU A 77 3.41 8.95 -4.98
C GLU A 77 3.64 7.48 -5.39
N GLY A 78 4.62 6.82 -4.79
CA GLY A 78 4.96 5.42 -5.05
C GLY A 78 3.91 4.45 -4.55
N SER A 79 3.42 4.64 -3.32
CA SER A 79 2.33 3.82 -2.77
C SER A 79 1.04 4.00 -3.55
N THR A 80 0.67 5.24 -3.89
CA THR A 80 -0.51 5.53 -4.73
C THR A 80 -0.38 4.90 -6.11
N PHE A 81 0.82 4.92 -6.71
CA PHE A 81 1.08 4.26 -7.99
C PHE A 81 0.88 2.74 -7.91
N LEU A 82 1.40 2.08 -6.87
CA LEU A 82 1.17 0.64 -6.64
C LEU A 82 -0.31 0.33 -6.41
N LEU A 83 -0.98 1.11 -5.56
CA LEU A 83 -2.41 0.94 -5.26
C LEU A 83 -3.27 1.10 -6.52
N LYS A 84 -2.93 2.03 -7.41
CA LYS A 84 -3.62 2.21 -8.70
C LYS A 84 -3.48 0.99 -9.63
N HIS A 85 -2.36 0.27 -9.55
CA HIS A 85 -2.09 -0.92 -10.36
C HIS A 85 -2.28 -2.23 -9.58
N LEU A 86 -2.85 -2.18 -8.39
CA LEU A 86 -3.03 -3.32 -7.51
C LEU A 86 -3.91 -4.41 -8.15
N THR A 87 -4.91 -4.02 -8.94
CA THR A 87 -5.70 -4.95 -9.77
C THR A 87 -4.83 -5.74 -10.74
N LEU A 88 -3.83 -5.11 -11.36
CA LEU A 88 -2.90 -5.80 -12.26
C LEU A 88 -2.00 -6.79 -11.50
N LEU A 89 -1.58 -6.45 -10.28
CA LEU A 89 -0.81 -7.35 -9.41
C LEU A 89 -1.64 -8.54 -8.90
N PHE A 90 -2.95 -8.40 -8.78
CA PHE A 90 -3.85 -9.49 -8.38
C PHE A 90 -4.16 -10.49 -9.48
N ILE A 91 -4.05 -10.10 -10.76
CA ILE A 91 -4.33 -11.01 -11.88
C ILE A 91 -3.40 -12.24 -11.82
N PRO A 92 -2.06 -12.11 -11.76
CA PRO A 92 -1.17 -13.28 -11.65
C PRO A 92 -1.43 -14.13 -10.41
N ALA A 93 -1.68 -13.50 -9.26
CA ALA A 93 -1.96 -14.20 -8.00
C ALA A 93 -3.26 -15.01 -8.07
N THR A 94 -4.30 -14.45 -8.69
CA THR A 94 -5.60 -15.12 -8.85
C THR A 94 -5.56 -16.20 -9.92
N VAL A 95 -4.89 -15.96 -11.06
CA VAL A 95 -4.77 -16.96 -12.12
C VAL A 95 -4.01 -18.19 -11.62
N GLY A 96 -2.96 -18.02 -10.81
CA GLY A 96 -2.27 -19.15 -10.17
C GLY A 96 -3.15 -19.94 -9.18
N LEU A 97 -4.24 -19.36 -8.68
CA LEU A 97 -5.21 -20.06 -7.83
C LEU A 97 -6.16 -20.95 -8.64
N ILE A 98 -6.35 -20.67 -9.93
CA ILE A 98 -7.27 -21.41 -10.82
C ILE A 98 -6.89 -22.90 -10.86
N ASP A 99 -5.59 -23.21 -10.86
CA ASP A 99 -5.05 -24.58 -10.84
C ASP A 99 -5.44 -25.37 -9.58
N TYR A 100 -5.85 -24.67 -8.52
CA TYR A 100 -6.27 -25.26 -7.24
C TYR A 100 -7.78 -25.17 -7.01
N LEU A 101 -8.57 -24.69 -7.99
CA LEU A 101 -10.02 -24.59 -7.83
C LEU A 101 -10.70 -25.95 -7.68
N ASP A 102 -10.07 -27.03 -8.16
CA ASP A 102 -10.56 -28.39 -7.94
C ASP A 102 -10.56 -28.79 -6.45
N LEU A 103 -9.73 -28.15 -5.60
CA LEU A 103 -9.80 -28.29 -4.14
C LEU A 103 -11.09 -27.70 -3.53
N PHE A 104 -11.87 -26.95 -4.31
CA PHE A 104 -13.15 -26.38 -3.89
C PHE A 104 -14.36 -27.06 -4.57
N SER A 105 -14.12 -27.95 -5.54
CA SER A 105 -15.16 -28.72 -6.24
C SER A 105 -15.51 -30.00 -5.46
N GLY A 106 -16.75 -30.15 -5.00
CA GLY A 106 -17.26 -31.39 -4.38
C GLY A 106 -17.62 -31.33 -2.87
N ILE A 107 -17.31 -32.40 -2.13
CA ILE A 107 -17.59 -32.63 -0.68
C ILE A 107 -17.03 -31.52 0.26
N ASN A 108 -16.11 -30.74 -0.27
CA ASN A 108 -15.29 -29.70 0.33
C ASN A 108 -15.93 -28.31 0.18
N SER A 109 -17.14 -28.22 -0.39
CA SER A 109 -17.96 -27.00 -0.44
C SER A 109 -18.26 -26.40 0.94
N ILE A 110 -18.23 -27.21 2.00
CA ILE A 110 -18.38 -26.73 3.39
C ILE A 110 -17.24 -25.75 3.76
N THR A 111 -16.04 -25.94 3.21
CA THR A 111 -14.88 -25.07 3.45
C THR A 111 -15.13 -23.66 2.94
N LEU A 112 -15.79 -23.52 1.79
CA LEU A 112 -16.13 -22.22 1.21
C LEU A 112 -17.11 -21.45 2.11
N ILE A 113 -18.12 -22.14 2.63
CA ILE A 113 -19.09 -21.55 3.57
C ILE A 113 -18.39 -21.09 4.86
N ILE A 114 -17.50 -21.93 5.41
CA ILE A 114 -16.74 -21.62 6.62
C ILE A 114 -15.85 -20.39 6.40
N VAL A 115 -15.13 -20.31 5.27
CA VAL A 115 -14.24 -19.18 4.94
C VAL A 115 -15.03 -17.89 4.78
N ILE A 116 -16.17 -17.91 4.09
CA ILE A 116 -17.03 -16.73 3.92
C ILE A 116 -17.54 -16.27 5.29
N PHE A 117 -18.05 -17.20 6.09
CA PHE A 117 -18.59 -16.89 7.42
C PHE A 117 -17.51 -16.36 8.37
N SER A 118 -16.32 -16.98 8.40
CA SER A 118 -15.21 -16.54 9.24
C SER A 118 -14.70 -15.16 8.80
N THR A 119 -14.63 -14.91 7.50
CA THR A 119 -14.19 -13.60 6.97
C THR A 119 -15.20 -12.51 7.33
N ALA A 120 -16.50 -12.78 7.16
CA ALA A 120 -17.55 -11.86 7.56
C ALA A 120 -17.48 -11.55 9.07
N LEU A 121 -17.33 -12.59 9.90
CA LEU A 121 -17.22 -12.44 11.35
C LEU A 121 -16.00 -11.60 11.73
N VAL A 122 -14.82 -11.89 11.18
CA VAL A 122 -13.59 -11.12 11.44
C VAL A 122 -13.74 -9.67 11.01
N MET A 123 -14.34 -9.40 9.85
CA MET A 123 -14.60 -8.03 9.38
C MET A 123 -15.57 -7.29 10.30
N THR A 124 -16.67 -7.92 10.73
CA THR A 124 -17.62 -7.29 11.66
C THR A 124 -16.99 -7.03 13.03
N CYS A 125 -16.24 -7.98 13.58
CA CYS A 125 -15.52 -7.80 14.84
C CYS A 125 -14.47 -6.69 14.75
N SER A 126 -13.67 -6.65 13.68
CA SER A 126 -12.68 -5.59 13.45
C SER A 126 -13.35 -4.23 13.31
N ALA A 127 -14.45 -4.15 12.56
CA ALA A 127 -15.23 -2.92 12.39
C ALA A 127 -15.81 -2.41 13.72
N PHE A 128 -16.37 -3.32 14.54
CA PHE A 128 -16.92 -2.97 15.85
C PHE A 128 -15.82 -2.50 16.82
N LEU A 129 -14.68 -3.19 16.85
CA LEU A 129 -13.53 -2.82 17.68
C LEU A 129 -13.00 -1.42 17.30
N CYS A 130 -12.86 -1.16 16.00
CA CYS A 130 -12.48 0.15 15.49
C CYS A 130 -13.52 1.23 15.86
N GLN A 131 -14.82 0.94 15.74
CA GLN A 131 -15.89 1.89 16.13
C GLN A 131 -15.88 2.17 17.62
N MET A 132 -15.67 1.16 18.47
CA MET A 132 -15.57 1.34 19.91
C MET A 132 -14.37 2.23 20.27
N LEU A 133 -13.20 1.96 19.70
CA LEU A 133 -11.98 2.77 19.88
C LEU A 133 -12.14 4.20 19.34
N ALA A 134 -12.74 4.36 18.17
CA ALA A 134 -13.02 5.68 17.59
C ALA A 134 -14.11 6.46 18.34
N GLY A 135 -15.06 5.75 18.96
CA GLY A 135 -16.10 6.31 19.83
C GLY A 135 -15.51 7.03 21.05
N PHE A 136 -14.40 6.53 21.61
CA PHE A 136 -13.65 7.23 22.67
C PHE A 136 -12.89 8.47 22.17
N GLY A 137 -12.60 8.57 20.87
CA GLY A 137 -11.86 9.70 20.27
C GLY A 137 -12.74 10.88 19.83
N LYS A 138 -14.06 10.72 19.80
CA LYS A 138 -15.01 11.73 19.29
C LYS A 138 -15.27 12.90 20.24
N GLU A 139 -14.87 12.85 21.52
CA GLU A 139 -15.06 13.99 22.44
C GLU A 139 -13.99 15.08 22.30
N LYS A 140 -12.82 14.80 21.68
CA LYS A 140 -11.69 15.76 21.69
C LYS A 140 -11.48 16.57 20.42
N SER A 141 -12.16 16.24 19.31
CA SER A 141 -11.99 16.98 18.03
C SER A 141 -13.11 17.98 17.71
N GLU A 142 -14.17 18.07 18.54
CA GLU A 142 -15.25 19.06 18.38
C GLU A 142 -15.08 20.30 19.30
N LYS A 143 -14.19 20.25 20.32
CA LYS A 143 -13.93 21.38 21.24
C LYS A 143 -12.73 22.27 20.85
N VAL A 144 -12.15 22.09 19.66
CA VAL A 144 -11.12 22.98 19.09
C VAL A 144 -11.68 23.59 17.81
N ASN A 145 -12.89 24.14 17.88
CA ASN A 145 -13.42 25.07 16.87
C ASN A 145 -14.71 25.78 17.35
N ILE A 146 -14.83 26.05 18.65
CA ILE A 146 -15.84 26.95 19.20
C ILE A 146 -15.15 27.94 20.13
#